data_AF-A0A5C6LN78-F1
#
_entry.id   AF-A0A5C6LN78-F1
#
_cell.length_a   1.000
_cell.length_b   1.000
_cell.length_c   1.000
_cell.angle_alpha   90.00
_cell.angle_beta   90.00
_cell.angle_gamma   90.00
#
_symmetry.space_group_name_H-M   'P 1'
#
loop_
_entity.id
_entity.type
_entity.pdbx_description
1 polymer ?
#
loop_
_entity_poly.entity_id
_entity_poly.type
_entity_poly.pdbx_seq_one_letter_code
_entity_poly.pdbx_strand_id
1 'polypeptide(L)'
;MDEDFGTIRVKRFQCTRCRPYHEGKDRPSQIIGGVIFGIGAALMEATEYDKRWGNPVTRTLADYHVPVHLDVPPIDVHLLENRIHTFRLSAPRYRRDRDYRRFGRDCQCGV
;
A
#
# COMPACT_ATOMS: atom_id res chain seq x y z
N MET A 1 6.84 1.55 -19.66
CA MET A 1 6.82 2.94 -20.10
C MET A 1 6.59 2.93 -21.58
N ASP A 2 5.72 3.80 -22.05
CA ASP A 2 5.68 4.16 -23.45
C ASP A 2 6.58 5.39 -23.63
N GLU A 3 7.65 5.25 -24.41
CA GLU A 3 8.65 6.30 -24.60
C GLU A 3 8.15 7.42 -25.50
N ASP A 4 7.22 7.11 -26.42
CA ASP A 4 6.71 8.07 -27.41
C ASP A 4 5.72 9.06 -26.77
N PHE A 5 4.95 8.58 -25.79
CA PHE A 5 3.92 9.38 -25.12
C PHE A 5 4.26 9.73 -23.65
N GLY A 6 5.39 9.25 -23.14
CA GLY A 6 5.76 9.42 -21.73
C GLY A 6 4.76 8.79 -20.74
N THR A 7 3.90 7.87 -21.21
CA THR A 7 2.83 7.31 -20.38
C THR A 7 3.34 6.15 -19.54
N ILE A 8 2.92 6.16 -18.26
CA ILE A 8 3.27 5.17 -17.26
C ILE A 8 2.06 4.28 -17.04
N ARG A 9 2.21 2.98 -17.32
CA ARG A 9 1.18 1.97 -17.02
C ARG A 9 1.69 0.96 -16.00
N VAL A 10 0.97 0.84 -14.89
CA VAL A 10 1.25 -0.17 -13.85
C VAL A 10 0.77 -1.53 -14.37
N LYS A 11 1.66 -2.51 -14.48
CA LYS A 11 1.32 -3.85 -15.00
C LYS A 11 0.84 -4.82 -13.93
N ARG A 12 1.41 -4.74 -12.73
CA ARG A 12 1.14 -5.64 -11.61
C ARG A 12 1.40 -4.94 -10.30
N PHE A 13 0.58 -5.20 -9.29
CA PHE A 13 0.82 -4.76 -7.93
C PHE A 13 0.65 -5.93 -6.95
N GLN A 14 1.68 -6.20 -6.14
CA GLN A 14 1.65 -7.23 -5.12
C GLN A 14 1.83 -6.58 -3.75
N CYS A 15 0.91 -6.84 -2.84
CA CYS A 15 0.97 -6.34 -1.47
C CYS A 15 0.97 -7.51 -0.49
N THR A 16 1.97 -7.55 0.40
CA THR A 16 2.03 -8.51 1.49
C THR A 16 1.83 -7.78 2.80
N ARG A 17 0.79 -8.14 3.55
CA ARG A 17 0.45 -7.54 4.84
C ARG A 17 0.61 -8.59 5.93
N CYS A 18 1.48 -8.33 6.91
CA CYS A 18 1.51 -9.11 8.14
C CYS A 18 0.56 -8.48 9.18
N ARG A 19 -0.24 -9.31 9.85
CA ARG A 19 -1.14 -8.89 10.92
C ARG A 19 -1.10 -9.89 12.09
N PRO A 20 -1.26 -9.44 13.35
CA PRO A 20 -1.57 -10.34 14.46
C PRO A 20 -2.90 -11.05 14.22
N TYR A 21 -2.96 -12.34 14.56
CA TYR A 21 -4.21 -13.09 14.57
C TYR A 21 -5.22 -12.41 15.51
N HIS A 22 -6.17 -11.68 14.94
CA HIS A 22 -7.34 -11.18 15.63
C HIS A 22 -8.56 -11.85 15.00
N GLU A 23 -9.46 -12.37 15.82
CA GLU A 23 -10.77 -12.87 15.38
C GLU A 23 -11.57 -11.72 14.77
N GLY A 24 -11.39 -11.50 13.48
CA GLY A 24 -12.07 -10.46 12.74
C GLY A 24 -11.78 -10.66 11.28
N LYS A 25 -12.84 -10.87 10.48
CA LYS A 25 -12.75 -11.02 9.02
C LYS A 25 -11.87 -9.91 8.45
N ASP A 26 -10.79 -10.31 7.80
CA ASP A 26 -9.95 -9.34 7.09
C ASP A 26 -10.76 -8.65 6.01
N ARG A 27 -10.49 -7.36 5.82
CA ARG A 27 -11.13 -6.54 4.80
C ARG A 27 -10.10 -6.28 3.69
N PRO A 28 -9.88 -7.22 2.75
CA PRO A 28 -8.98 -7.00 1.62
C PRO A 28 -9.33 -5.72 0.85
N SER A 29 -10.59 -5.29 0.90
CA SER A 29 -11.07 -4.01 0.37
C SER A 29 -10.27 -2.79 0.85
N GLN A 30 -9.76 -2.79 2.08
CA GLN A 30 -9.00 -1.65 2.62
C GLN A 30 -7.59 -1.60 2.05
N ILE A 31 -6.99 -2.77 1.83
CA ILE A 31 -5.69 -2.87 1.18
C ILE A 31 -5.82 -2.48 -0.28
N ILE A 32 -6.81 -3.01 -0.98
CA ILE A 32 -7.10 -2.66 -2.38
C ILE A 32 -7.36 -1.15 -2.50
N GLY A 33 -8.21 -0.57 -1.64
CA GLY A 33 -8.46 0.87 -1.64
C GLY A 33 -7.19 1.69 -1.40
N GLY A 34 -6.37 1.29 -0.42
CA GLY A 34 -5.08 1.95 -0.14
C GLY A 34 -4.10 1.88 -1.31
N VAL A 35 -4.07 0.75 -2.03
CA VAL A 35 -3.24 0.60 -3.24
C VAL A 35 -3.72 1.52 -4.36
N ILE A 36 -5.04 1.58 -4.60
CA ILE A 36 -5.62 2.46 -5.63
C ILE A 36 -5.28 3.93 -5.33
N PHE A 37 -5.47 4.37 -4.07
CA PHE A 37 -5.07 5.73 -3.67
C PHE A 37 -3.57 5.97 -3.82
N GLY A 38 -2.73 4.98 -3.49
CA GLY A 38 -1.28 5.09 -3.67
C GLY A 38 -0.87 5.25 -5.13
N ILE A 39 -1.53 4.56 -6.06
CA ILE A 39 -1.30 4.70 -7.50
C ILE A 39 -1.73 6.09 -7.98
N GLY A 40 -2.92 6.56 -7.54
CA GLY A 40 -3.40 7.91 -7.86
C GLY A 40 -2.44 8.99 -7.39
N ALA A 41 -2.04 8.94 -6.11
CA ALA A 41 -1.08 9.86 -5.52
C ALA A 41 0.29 9.88 -6.22
N ALA A 42 0.75 8.74 -6.73
CA ALA A 42 2.05 8.63 -7.38
C ALA A 42 2.07 9.10 -8.84
N LEU A 43 0.96 8.93 -9.57
CA LEU A 43 0.95 9.10 -11.03
C LEU A 43 -0.03 10.16 -11.57
N MET A 44 -1.05 10.55 -10.80
CA MET A 44 -2.19 11.31 -11.32
C MET A 44 -2.52 12.55 -10.50
N GLU A 45 -2.46 12.44 -9.17
CA GLU A 45 -2.93 13.49 -8.28
C GLU A 45 -1.89 14.60 -8.16
N ALA A 46 -2.23 15.79 -8.68
CA ALA A 46 -1.46 17.00 -8.51
C ALA A 46 -2.41 18.15 -8.12
N THR A 47 -2.06 18.88 -7.06
CA THR A 47 -2.75 20.12 -6.70
C THR A 47 -1.84 21.30 -6.99
N GLU A 48 -2.20 22.11 -7.98
CA GLU A 48 -1.48 23.34 -8.28
C GLU A 48 -2.10 24.52 -7.55
N TYR A 49 -1.26 25.39 -7.02
CA TYR A 49 -1.67 26.61 -6.34
C TYR A 49 -1.28 27.84 -7.17
N ASP A 50 -2.19 28.80 -7.27
CA ASP A 50 -1.92 30.09 -7.89
C ASP A 50 -0.86 30.85 -7.09
N LYS A 51 0.24 31.25 -7.75
CA LYS A 51 1.36 31.97 -7.15
C LYS A 51 0.96 33.34 -6.60
N ARG A 52 -0.13 33.94 -7.08
CA ARG A 52 -0.53 35.32 -6.71
C ARG A 52 -1.43 35.37 -5.48
N TRP A 53 -2.37 34.44 -5.36
CA TRP A 53 -3.36 34.43 -4.28
C TRP A 53 -3.35 33.16 -3.42
N GLY A 54 -2.53 32.16 -3.75
CA GLY A 54 -2.43 30.91 -3.00
C GLY A 54 -3.66 30.02 -3.11
N ASN A 55 -4.57 30.32 -4.03
CA ASN A 55 -5.78 29.53 -4.26
C ASN A 55 -5.43 28.26 -5.05
N PRO A 56 -5.94 27.07 -4.69
CA PRO A 56 -5.79 25.90 -5.54
C PRO A 56 -6.48 26.15 -6.88
N VAL A 57 -5.78 25.91 -7.98
CA VAL A 57 -6.28 26.05 -9.35
C VAL A 57 -7.08 24.81 -9.73
N THR A 58 -6.57 23.64 -9.35
CA THR A 58 -7.23 22.34 -9.48
C THR A 58 -8.27 22.17 -8.38
N ARG A 59 -9.51 22.60 -8.65
CA ARG A 59 -10.63 22.59 -7.67
C ARG A 59 -11.77 21.67 -8.06
N THR A 60 -11.72 21.12 -9.26
CA THR A 60 -12.77 20.27 -9.82
C THR A 60 -12.21 18.89 -10.13
N LEU A 61 -13.07 17.88 -10.19
CA LEU A 61 -12.68 16.53 -10.63
C LEU A 61 -12.37 16.45 -12.13
N ALA A 62 -12.66 17.51 -12.89
CA ALA A 62 -12.19 17.60 -14.27
C ALA A 62 -10.68 17.87 -14.33
N ASP A 63 -10.16 18.60 -13.34
CA ASP A 63 -8.74 18.99 -13.27
C ASP A 63 -7.92 18.08 -12.34
N TYR A 64 -8.56 17.53 -11.30
CA TYR A 64 -7.93 16.59 -10.36
C TYR A 64 -8.13 15.16 -10.84
N HIS A 65 -7.09 14.60 -11.46
CA HIS A 65 -7.16 13.25 -12.01
C HIS A 65 -7.18 12.19 -10.91
N VAL A 66 -8.23 11.37 -10.93
CA VAL A 66 -8.42 10.20 -10.06
C VAL A 66 -8.37 8.95 -10.93
N PRO A 67 -7.71 7.86 -10.48
CA PRO A 67 -7.61 6.62 -11.26
C PRO A 67 -9.00 6.03 -11.54
N VAL A 68 -9.22 5.64 -12.80
CA VAL A 68 -10.43 4.92 -13.22
C VAL A 68 -10.18 3.41 -13.23
N HIS A 69 -11.24 2.61 -13.42
CA HIS A 69 -11.14 1.14 -13.39
C HIS A 69 -10.12 0.57 -14.39
N LEU A 70 -9.89 1.26 -15.52
CA LEU A 70 -8.89 0.86 -16.52
C LEU A 70 -7.45 1.03 -16.04
N ASP A 71 -7.20 1.95 -15.11
CA ASP A 71 -5.86 2.27 -14.60
C ASP A 71 -5.42 1.34 -13.47
N VAL A 72 -6.35 0.58 -12.89
CA VAL A 72 -6.09 -0.31 -11.77
C VAL A 72 -5.68 -1.69 -12.30
N PRO A 73 -4.41 -2.11 -12.11
CA PRO A 73 -3.98 -3.45 -12.49
C PRO A 73 -4.59 -4.51 -11.55
N PRO A 74 -4.50 -5.81 -11.89
CA PRO A 74 -4.79 -6.86 -10.92
C PRO A 74 -3.93 -6.70 -9.66
N ILE A 75 -4.59 -6.69 -8.49
CA ILE A 75 -3.96 -6.50 -7.18
C ILE A 75 -3.96 -7.84 -6.44
N ASP A 76 -2.77 -8.42 -6.27
CA ASP A 76 -2.57 -9.63 -5.47
C ASP A 76 -2.29 -9.24 -4.01
N VAL A 77 -3.18 -9.63 -3.09
CA VAL A 77 -3.04 -9.36 -1.66
C VAL A 77 -2.73 -10.65 -0.91
N HIS A 78 -1.53 -10.71 -0.33
CA HIS A 78 -1.12 -11.82 0.54
C HIS A 78 -1.19 -11.41 2.00
N LEU A 79 -2.03 -12.11 2.74
CA LEU A 79 -2.20 -11.92 4.18
C LEU A 79 -1.31 -12.94 4.90
N LEU A 80 -0.28 -12.43 5.58
CA LEU A 80 0.56 -13.25 6.45
C LEU A 80 -0.01 -13.22 7.85
N GLU A 81 -0.55 -14.37 8.27
CA GLU A 81 -0.97 -14.58 9.65
C GLU A 81 0.27 -14.78 10.51
N ASN A 82 0.52 -13.82 11.41
CA ASN A 82 1.57 -13.97 12.41
C ASN A 82 0.93 -14.25 13.77
N ARG A 83 1.23 -15.41 14.35
CA ARG A 83 0.92 -15.68 15.76
C ARG A 83 1.92 -14.93 16.63
N ILE A 84 1.72 -13.62 16.75
CA ILE A 84 2.30 -12.89 17.86
C ILE A 84 1.54 -13.36 19.09
N HIS A 85 2.09 -14.35 19.81
CA HIS A 85 1.61 -14.71 21.13
C HIS A 85 1.49 -13.42 21.92
N THR A 86 0.26 -13.02 22.24
CA THR A 86 -0.06 -11.73 22.83
C THR A 86 0.87 -11.47 24.01
N PHE A 87 1.82 -10.55 23.81
CA PHE A 87 2.59 -9.98 24.88
C PHE A 87 1.62 -9.13 25.68
N ARG A 88 1.02 -9.73 26.71
CA ARG A 88 0.28 -9.02 27.75
C ARG A 88 1.21 -7.92 28.25
N LEU A 89 0.85 -6.66 28.01
CA LEU A 89 1.65 -5.48 28.34
C LEU A 89 1.85 -5.38 29.86
N SER A 90 2.83 -6.13 30.38
CA SER A 90 3.32 -5.99 31.75
C SER A 90 4.70 -6.64 31.89
N ALA A 91 5.70 -6.22 31.11
CA ALA A 91 7.10 -6.28 31.54
C ALA A 91 8.07 -5.65 30.52
N PRO A 92 9.10 -4.92 30.98
CA PRO A 92 10.13 -4.36 30.14
C PRO A 92 11.29 -5.34 29.94
N ARG A 93 11.73 -5.50 28.69
CA ARG A 93 13.12 -5.60 28.21
C ARG A 93 13.14 -6.41 26.91
N TYR A 94 13.25 -5.66 25.81
CA TYR A 94 13.59 -6.17 24.49
C TYR A 94 14.98 -6.81 24.53
N ARG A 95 15.04 -8.12 24.78
CA ARG A 95 16.24 -8.93 24.59
C ARG A 95 16.25 -9.37 23.13
N ARG A 96 17.14 -8.76 22.34
CA ARG A 96 17.44 -9.19 20.97
C ARG A 96 18.02 -10.61 21.01
N ASP A 97 17.19 -11.63 20.88
CA ASP A 97 17.70 -12.98 20.68
C ASP A 97 17.09 -13.61 19.42
N ARG A 98 17.93 -13.61 18.38
CA ARG A 98 18.31 -14.75 17.53
C ARG A 98 17.23 -15.51 16.72
N ASP A 99 15.94 -15.28 16.90
CA ASP A 99 14.87 -15.97 16.17
C ASP A 99 14.43 -15.29 14.87
N TYR A 100 14.77 -14.00 14.65
CA TYR A 100 14.44 -13.33 13.38
C TYR A 100 15.12 -13.98 12.16
N ARG A 101 16.27 -14.65 12.34
CA ARG A 101 16.96 -15.37 11.26
C ARG A 101 16.37 -16.73 10.92
N ARG A 102 15.52 -17.33 11.78
CA ARG A 102 14.74 -18.52 11.40
C ARG A 102 13.47 -18.12 10.67
N PHE A 103 12.85 -17.01 11.07
CA PHE A 103 11.67 -16.46 10.39
C PHE A 103 11.91 -16.16 8.90
N GLY A 104 13.11 -15.71 8.53
CA GLY A 104 13.49 -15.50 7.12
C GLY A 104 13.62 -16.76 6.26
N ARG A 105 13.60 -17.98 6.84
CA ARG A 105 13.63 -19.26 6.10
C ARG A 105 12.27 -19.92 5.97
N ASP A 106 11.34 -19.63 6.88
CA ASP A 106 9.99 -20.19 6.87
C ASP A 106 9.00 -19.28 6.09
N CYS A 107 9.37 -18.01 5.84
CA CYS A 107 8.74 -17.22 4.79
C CYS A 107 9.17 -17.77 3.43
N GLN A 108 8.44 -18.75 2.90
CA GLN A 108 8.51 -19.20 1.51
C GLN A 108 8.04 -18.09 0.54
N CYS A 109 8.65 -16.90 0.58
CA CYS A 109 8.72 -16.02 -0.58
C CYS A 109 9.97 -16.43 -1.39
N GLY A 110 9.89 -17.62 -1.98
CA GLY A 110 10.74 -18.01 -3.09
C GLY A 110 10.22 -17.31 -4.35
N VAL A 111 11.17 -16.76 -5.12
CA VAL A 111 11.08 -16.42 -6.54
C VAL A 111 10.06 -17.22 -7.34
#